data_AF-X1MVP9-F1
#
_entry.id   AF-X1MVP9-F1
#
_cell.length_a   1.000
_cell.length_b   1.000
_cell.length_c   1.000
_cell.angle_alpha   90.00
_cell.angle_beta   90.00
_cell.angle_gamma   90.00
#
_symmetry.space_group_name_H-M   'P 1'
#
loop_
_entity.id
_entity.type
_entity.pdbx_description
1 polymer ?
#
loop_
_entity_poly.entity_id
_entity_poly.type
_entity_poly.pdbx_seq_one_letter_code
_entity_poly.pdbx_strand_id
1 'polypeptide(L)' 'MNVELRMLNKKTEKDVKELYGYEAGTNLEELPPMATFKIDDPQEFIK' A
#
# COMPACT_ATOMS: atom_id res chain seq x y z
N MET A 1 -23.97 -5.06 -2.00
CA MET A 1 -22.75 -4.96 -1.17
C MET A 1 -22.78 -3.62 -0.44
N ASN A 2 -23.04 -3.60 0.87
CA ASN A 2 -22.92 -2.40 1.71
C ASN A 2 -21.50 -2.36 2.29
N VAL A 3 -20.51 -2.02 1.45
CA VAL A 3 -19.14 -1.79 1.93
C VAL A 3 -19.01 -0.31 2.28
N GLU A 4 -18.71 -0.03 3.55
CA GLU A 4 -18.39 1.32 3.99
C GLU A 4 -17.03 1.74 3.43
N LEU A 5 -17.05 2.39 2.27
CA LEU A 5 -15.84 2.82 1.54
C LEU A 5 -14.89 3.66 2.42
N ARG A 6 -15.44 4.45 3.34
CA ARG A 6 -14.64 5.24 4.28
C ARG A 6 -13.82 4.36 5.23
N MET A 7 -14.40 3.27 5.74
CA MET A 7 -13.67 2.34 6.60
C MET A 7 -12.62 1.59 5.79
N LEU A 8 -12.97 1.16 4.58
CA LEU A 8 -12.05 0.48 3.68
C LEU A 8 -10.82 1.34 3.39
N ASN A 9 -11.04 2.59 2.97
CA ASN A 9 -9.95 3.52 2.66
C ASN A 9 -9.04 3.77 3.86
N LYS A 10 -9.60 3.96 5.07
CA LYS A 10 -8.81 4.11 6.30
C LYS A 10 -7.97 2.88 6.62
N LYS A 11 -8.53 1.68 6.42
CA LYS A 11 -7.80 0.44 6.63
C LYS A 11 -6.65 0.32 5.63
N THR A 12 -6.93 0.56 4.35
CA THR A 12 -5.92 0.52 3.28
C THR A 12 -4.79 1.52 3.54
N GLU A 13 -5.12 2.76 3.92
CA GLU A 13 -4.12 3.78 4.28
C GLU A 13 -3.21 3.29 5.41
N LYS A 14 -3.80 2.74 6.47
CA LYS A 14 -3.06 2.20 7.62
C LYS A 14 -2.17 1.02 7.22
N ASP A 15 -2.72 0.05 6.50
CA ASP A 15 -1.98 -1.13 6.06
C ASP A 15 -0.79 -0.74 5.16
N VAL A 16 -0.99 0.20 4.24
CA VAL A 16 0.07 0.68 3.33
C VAL A 16 1.18 1.37 4.10
N LYS A 17 0.84 2.18 5.11
CA LYS A 17 1.81 2.84 5.99
C LYS A 17 2.58 1.85 6.85
N GLU A 18 1.91 0.85 7.43
CA GLU A 18 2.55 -0.15 8.30
C GLU A 18 3.43 -1.14 7.52
N LEU A 19 3.00 -1.55 6.32
CA LEU A 19 3.72 -2.55 5.51
C LEU A 19 4.83 -1.94 4.66
N TYR A 20 4.65 -0.72 4.16
CA TYR A 20 5.54 -0.12 3.17
C TYR A 20 6.09 1.24 3.59
N GLY A 21 5.70 1.79 4.74
CA GLY A 21 6.13 3.11 5.19
C GLY A 21 5.63 4.27 4.32
N TYR A 22 4.70 4.01 3.39
CA TYR A 22 4.25 4.96 2.38
C TYR A 22 3.00 5.73 2.83
N GLU A 23 2.96 7.04 2.57
CA GLU A 23 1.80 7.90 2.85
C GLU A 23 1.42 8.72 1.61
N ALA A 24 0.22 8.47 1.09
CA ALA A 24 -0.24 9.08 -0.16
C ALA A 24 -0.37 10.61 -0.04
N GLY A 25 0.16 11.33 -1.03
CA GLY A 25 0.03 12.79 -1.12
C GLY A 25 1.03 13.58 -0.26
N THR A 26 1.96 12.91 0.43
CA THR A 26 3.04 13.58 1.17
C THR A 26 4.23 13.93 0.30
N ASN A 27 4.51 13.12 -0.74
CA ASN A 27 5.58 13.34 -1.70
C ASN A 27 5.12 12.99 -3.12
N LEU A 28 5.34 13.89 -4.08
CA LEU A 28 4.98 13.70 -5.50
C LEU A 28 6.01 12.83 -6.25
N GLU A 29 7.25 12.75 -5.77
CA GLU A 29 8.32 11.95 -6.37
C GLU A 29 8.32 10.51 -5.85
N GLU A 30 7.69 10.27 -4.71
CA GLU A 30 7.61 8.95 -4.10
C GLU A 30 6.62 8.06 -4.84
N LEU A 31 7.13 6.97 -5.42
CA LEU A 31 6.32 6.01 -6.13
C LEU A 31 5.47 5.19 -5.14
N PRO A 32 4.17 4.98 -5.44
CA PRO A 32 3.33 4.16 -4.59
C PRO A 32 3.82 2.70 -4.59
N PRO A 33 3.62 1.93 -3.51
CA PRO A 33 4.09 0.55 -3.40
C PRO A 33 3.56 -0.38 -4.50
N MET A 34 2.38 -0.07 -5.05
CA MET A 34 1.79 -0.82 -6.16
C MET A 34 2.51 -0.58 -7.50
N ALA A 35 3.31 0.49 -7.62
CA ALA A 35 4.11 0.81 -8.79
C ALA A 35 5.57 0.35 -8.65
N THR A 36 5.99 -0.16 -7.49
CA THR A 36 7.36 -0.59 -7.22
C THR A 36 7.56 -2.11 -7.31
N PHE A 37 6.64 -2.84 -7.96
CA PHE A 37 6.75 -4.29 -8.15
C PHE A 37 8.01 -4.67 -8.94
N LYS A 38 8.76 -5.66 -8.44
CA LYS A 38 9.94 -6.24 -9.10
C LYS A 38 9.80 -7.76 -9.13
N ILE A 39 10.13 -8.36 -10.27
CA ILE A 39 9.95 -9.81 -10.48
C ILE A 39 10.91 -10.65 -9.63
N ASP A 40 12.09 -10.10 -9.34
CA ASP A 40 13.11 -10.70 -8.48
C ASP A 40 12.97 -10.32 -7.01
N ASP A 41 11.87 -9.66 -6.59
CA ASP A 41 11.67 -9.29 -5.19
C ASP A 41 11.33 -10.54 -4.37
N PRO A 42 12.20 -10.99 -3.44
CA PRO A 42 11.92 -12.11 -2.57
C PRO A 42 10.92 -11.65 -1.50
N GLN A 43 9.65 -11.52 -1.89
CA GLN A 43 8.60 -11.16 -0.97
C GLN A 43 8.40 -12.29 0.07
N GLU A 44 8.34 -11.93 1.35
CA GLU A 44 8.18 -12.86 2.48
C GLU A 44 6.99 -13.83 2.37
N PHE A 45 5.98 -13.49 1.56
CA PHE A 45 4.80 -14.35 1.32
C PHE A 45 5.02 -15.45 0.26
N ILE A 46 6.10 -15.37 -0.54
CA ILE A 46 6.49 -16.39 -1.52
C ILE A 46 7.39 -17.40 -0.79
N LYS A 47 6.79 -18.29 0.00
CA LYS A 47 7.45 -19.46 0.58
C LYS A 47 7.00 -20.74 -0.11
#